data_AF-A0A410QG28-F1
#
_entry.id   AF-A0A410QG28-F1
#
_cell.length_a   1.000
_cell.length_b   1.000
_cell.length_c   1.000
_cell.angle_alpha   90.00
_cell.angle_beta   90.00
_cell.angle_gamma   90.00
#
_symmetry.space_group_name_H-M   'P 1'
#
loop_
_entity.id
_entity.type
_entity.pdbx_description
1 polymer ?
#
loop_
_entity_poly.entity_id
_entity_poly.type
_entity_poly.pdbx_seq_one_letter_code
_entity_poly.pdbx_strand_id
1 'polypeptide(L)'
;MAQIDANKLIDFIKLYFPEDATEISDALDLLSLALDGLLSSTNTTIAEFHKNKDFDKGMELWEFSKSVAEIQEEINEYSTLISIDAEIDEEEPEEEPDEIEEQRTIPNYSDYAVDSSIPHTLYEDFTHKKVVAFLFNNNRHPAKDWKDVLLQTCDLLAEIDAAKFSEFINDPAMRGRKISYFSKKHVDRKNAKMKNIDIYVWTNLSANSIRNLIRKLLKKFNIKLTNYYVYLRADYTALHKNGKVKDEFDTMQYDYNNEDKIGKLVRQTLRQLSNRQYRFTDKELNSMLSKQWSKEVLNIDYPLLRKVEDDKDISVQIKDGMYGRYWKEIFEFNGMKFLATSQWYERHREPFTRWITNLQD
;
A
#
# COMPACT_ATOMS: atom_id res chain seq x y z
N MET A 1 -16.08 -2.50 -29.06
CA MET A 1 -15.38 -2.03 -27.85
C MET A 1 -14.04 -2.74 -27.87
N ALA A 2 -12.92 -2.01 -27.95
CA ALA A 2 -11.62 -2.66 -27.93
C ALA A 2 -11.44 -3.29 -26.55
N GLN A 3 -11.27 -4.61 -26.49
CA GLN A 3 -10.90 -5.31 -25.28
C GLN A 3 -9.60 -4.67 -24.79
N ILE A 4 -9.63 -3.99 -23.64
CA ILE A 4 -8.41 -3.49 -23.02
C ILE A 4 -7.62 -4.73 -22.61
N ASP A 5 -6.45 -4.89 -23.20
CA ASP A 5 -5.55 -5.99 -22.92
C ASP A 5 -5.03 -5.84 -21.49
N ALA A 6 -5.50 -6.71 -20.59
CA ALA A 6 -5.16 -6.68 -19.17
C ALA A 6 -3.65 -6.78 -18.96
N ASN A 7 -2.92 -7.48 -19.83
CA ASN A 7 -1.47 -7.60 -19.75
C ASN A 7 -0.79 -6.27 -20.07
N LYS A 8 -1.24 -5.55 -21.10
CA LYS A 8 -0.72 -4.20 -21.40
C LYS A 8 -0.97 -3.20 -20.28
N LEU A 9 -2.11 -3.32 -19.60
CA LEU A 9 -2.41 -2.49 -18.44
C LEU A 9 -1.46 -2.81 -17.29
N ILE A 10 -1.24 -4.10 -17.02
CA ILE A 10 -0.33 -4.59 -16.00
C ILE A 10 1.11 -4.13 -16.28
N ASP A 11 1.59 -4.26 -17.51
CA ASP A 11 2.93 -3.79 -17.91
C ASP A 11 3.08 -2.28 -17.69
N PHE A 12 2.04 -1.50 -18.01
CA PHE A 12 2.03 -0.05 -17.75
C PHE A 12 2.03 0.28 -16.26
N ILE A 13 1.29 -0.48 -15.45
CA ILE A 13 1.28 -0.28 -13.99
C ILE A 13 2.64 -0.62 -13.41
N LYS A 14 3.25 -1.76 -13.80
CA LYS A 14 4.59 -2.14 -13.38
C LYS A 14 5.64 -1.09 -13.74
N LEU A 15 5.62 -0.61 -14.97
CA LEU A 15 6.62 0.32 -15.49
C LEU A 15 6.52 1.72 -14.86
N TYR A 16 5.30 2.24 -14.69
CA TYR A 16 5.10 3.64 -14.28
C TYR A 16 4.65 3.81 -12.83
N PHE A 17 4.17 2.76 -12.18
CA PHE A 17 3.52 2.80 -10.86
C PHE A 17 3.86 1.55 -10.00
N PRO A 18 5.14 1.31 -9.70
CA PRO A 18 5.57 0.04 -9.09
C PRO A 18 5.04 -0.18 -7.66
N GLU A 19 4.92 0.88 -6.86
CA GLU A 19 4.31 0.81 -5.53
C GLU A 19 2.83 0.44 -5.62
N ASP A 20 2.08 1.06 -6.54
CA ASP A 20 0.67 0.75 -6.78
C ASP A 20 0.50 -0.69 -7.32
N ALA A 21 1.44 -1.18 -8.14
CA ALA A 21 1.43 -2.58 -8.62
C ALA A 21 1.54 -3.57 -7.45
N THR A 22 2.39 -3.24 -6.47
CA THR A 22 2.57 -4.04 -5.24
C THR A 22 1.30 -4.00 -4.39
N GLU A 23 0.69 -2.82 -4.20
CA GLU A 23 -0.57 -2.67 -3.45
C GLU A 23 -1.73 -3.40 -4.13
N ILE A 24 -1.83 -3.35 -5.47
CA ILE A 24 -2.84 -4.08 -6.23
C ILE A 24 -2.60 -5.59 -6.11
N SER A 25 -1.36 -6.06 -6.17
CA SER A 25 -1.02 -7.47 -5.95
C SER A 25 -1.46 -7.93 -4.54
N ASP A 26 -1.16 -7.14 -3.51
CA ASP A 26 -1.57 -7.42 -2.13
C ASP A 26 -3.10 -7.44 -1.97
N ALA A 27 -3.80 -6.52 -2.64
CA ALA A 27 -5.27 -6.47 -2.61
C ALA A 27 -5.91 -7.68 -3.30
N LEU A 28 -5.35 -8.15 -4.41
CA LEU A 28 -5.77 -9.38 -5.09
C LEU A 28 -5.53 -10.62 -4.21
N ASP A 29 -4.41 -10.67 -3.51
CA ASP A 29 -4.12 -11.74 -2.54
C ASP A 29 -5.09 -11.74 -1.36
N LEU A 30 -5.47 -10.56 -0.87
CA LEU A 30 -6.49 -10.41 0.17
C LEU A 30 -7.87 -10.87 -0.31
N LEU A 31 -8.23 -10.57 -1.57
CA LEU A 31 -9.47 -11.04 -2.18
C LEU A 31 -9.48 -12.57 -2.30
N SER A 32 -8.38 -13.17 -2.79
CA SER A 32 -8.21 -14.62 -2.85
C SER A 32 -8.39 -15.27 -1.47
N LEU A 33 -7.84 -14.68 -0.41
CA LEU A 33 -8.02 -15.14 0.96
C LEU A 33 -9.48 -15.06 1.47
N ALA A 34 -10.22 -14.04 1.04
CA ALA A 34 -11.64 -13.93 1.37
C ALA A 34 -12.46 -15.03 0.67
N LEU A 35 -12.12 -15.36 -0.58
CA LEU A 35 -12.74 -16.46 -1.34
C LEU A 35 -12.45 -17.82 -0.71
N ASP A 36 -11.25 -18.07 -0.17
CA ASP A 36 -10.97 -19.29 0.62
C ASP A 36 -11.91 -19.41 1.83
N GLY A 37 -12.17 -18.30 2.52
CA GLY A 37 -13.10 -18.25 3.64
C GLY A 37 -14.52 -18.61 3.21
N LEU A 38 -14.96 -18.07 2.07
CA LEU A 38 -16.23 -18.38 1.46
C LEU A 38 -16.34 -19.88 1.11
N LEU A 39 -15.35 -20.46 0.42
CA LEU A 39 -15.33 -21.89 0.08
C LEU A 39 -15.39 -22.79 1.31
N SER A 40 -14.65 -22.47 2.38
CA SER A 40 -14.72 -23.21 3.64
C SER A 40 -16.11 -23.15 4.28
N SER A 41 -16.77 -21.99 4.21
CA SER A 41 -18.13 -21.79 4.73
C SER A 41 -19.12 -22.60 3.91
N THR A 42 -19.03 -22.53 2.58
CA THR A 42 -19.88 -23.28 1.65
C THR A 42 -19.75 -24.79 1.84
N ASN A 43 -18.52 -25.31 2.00
CA ASN A 43 -18.30 -26.74 2.25
C ASN A 43 -18.95 -27.23 3.55
N THR A 44 -18.99 -26.38 4.59
CA THR A 44 -19.69 -26.70 5.84
C THR A 44 -21.19 -26.83 5.59
N THR A 45 -21.78 -25.89 4.86
CA THR A 45 -23.21 -25.91 4.50
C THR A 45 -23.56 -27.10 3.60
N ILE A 46 -22.69 -27.47 2.65
CA ILE A 46 -22.88 -28.68 1.82
C ILE A 46 -22.92 -29.94 2.71
N ALA A 47 -22.04 -30.05 3.69
CA ALA A 47 -22.03 -31.18 4.62
C ALA A 47 -23.31 -31.24 5.47
N GLU A 48 -23.87 -30.10 5.86
CA GLU A 48 -25.16 -30.02 6.55
C GLU A 48 -26.33 -30.46 5.66
N PHE A 49 -26.38 -30.01 4.41
CA PHE A 49 -27.41 -30.46 3.45
C PHE A 49 -27.32 -31.96 3.17
N HIS A 50 -26.10 -32.49 3.05
CA HIS A 50 -25.89 -33.92 2.92
C HIS A 50 -26.43 -34.70 4.14
N LYS A 51 -26.18 -34.21 5.36
CA LYS A 51 -26.73 -34.80 6.60
C LYS A 51 -28.26 -34.77 6.65
N ASN A 52 -28.86 -33.70 6.12
CA ASN A 52 -30.31 -33.51 6.06
C ASN A 52 -30.97 -34.16 4.83
N LYS A 53 -30.19 -34.84 3.96
CA LYS A 53 -30.63 -35.45 2.69
C LYS A 53 -31.23 -34.44 1.69
N ASP A 54 -30.84 -33.17 1.81
CA ASP A 54 -31.31 -32.07 0.97
C ASP A 54 -30.34 -31.90 -0.22
N PHE A 55 -30.26 -32.94 -1.07
CA PHE A 55 -29.21 -33.08 -2.07
C PHE A 55 -29.24 -32.01 -3.17
N ASP A 56 -30.42 -31.53 -3.57
CA ASP A 56 -30.56 -30.53 -4.63
C ASP A 56 -29.90 -29.20 -4.23
N LYS A 57 -30.11 -28.74 -2.98
CA LYS A 57 -29.46 -27.53 -2.45
C LYS A 57 -27.95 -27.72 -2.26
N GLY A 58 -27.53 -28.93 -1.91
CA GLY A 58 -26.11 -29.30 -1.86
C GLY A 58 -25.44 -29.17 -3.23
N MET A 59 -26.14 -29.57 -4.29
CA MET A 59 -25.65 -29.48 -5.67
C MET A 59 -25.52 -28.02 -6.14
N GLU A 60 -26.50 -27.16 -5.83
CA GLU A 60 -26.43 -25.73 -6.14
C GLU A 60 -25.20 -25.05 -5.49
N LEU A 61 -24.93 -25.35 -4.22
CA LEU A 61 -23.76 -24.82 -3.52
C LEU A 61 -22.43 -25.40 -4.04
N TRP A 62 -22.45 -26.63 -4.56
CA TRP A 62 -21.27 -27.24 -5.17
C TRP A 62 -20.91 -26.54 -6.49
N GLU A 63 -21.88 -26.29 -7.36
CA GLU A 63 -21.67 -25.50 -8.60
C GLU A 63 -21.22 -24.07 -8.28
N PHE A 64 -21.81 -23.43 -7.27
CA PHE A 64 -21.33 -22.13 -6.78
C PHE A 64 -19.86 -22.17 -6.33
N SER A 65 -19.47 -23.22 -5.59
CA SER A 65 -18.08 -23.39 -5.14
C SER A 65 -17.11 -23.54 -6.31
N LYS A 66 -17.54 -24.20 -7.39
CA LYS A 66 -16.75 -24.32 -8.62
C LYS A 66 -16.54 -22.97 -9.29
N SER A 67 -17.59 -22.15 -9.44
CA SER A 67 -17.44 -20.79 -9.98
C SER A 67 -16.54 -19.89 -9.13
N VAL A 68 -16.61 -20.02 -7.79
CA VAL A 68 -15.72 -19.28 -6.88
C VAL A 68 -14.26 -19.71 -7.07
N ALA A 69 -14.00 -21.01 -7.26
CA ALA A 69 -12.65 -21.52 -7.52
C ALA A 69 -12.09 -21.01 -8.87
N GLU A 70 -12.92 -20.99 -9.92
CA GLU A 70 -12.54 -20.45 -11.24
C GLU A 70 -12.15 -18.96 -11.15
N ILE A 71 -12.96 -18.14 -10.47
CA ILE A 71 -12.65 -16.72 -10.23
C ILE A 71 -11.37 -16.57 -9.39
N GLN A 72 -11.16 -17.45 -8.42
CA GLN A 72 -9.97 -17.43 -7.58
C GLN A 72 -8.70 -17.74 -8.39
N GLU A 73 -8.77 -18.66 -9.36
CA GLU A 73 -7.66 -18.93 -10.29
C GLU A 73 -7.32 -17.69 -11.13
N GLU A 74 -8.32 -17.00 -11.71
CA GLU A 74 -8.10 -15.76 -12.48
C GLU A 74 -7.48 -14.64 -11.61
N ILE A 75 -7.97 -14.46 -10.39
CA ILE A 75 -7.42 -13.48 -9.45
C ILE A 75 -5.95 -13.79 -9.13
N ASN A 76 -5.64 -15.07 -8.91
CA ASN A 76 -4.27 -15.51 -8.64
C ASN A 76 -3.35 -15.32 -9.86
N GLU A 77 -3.88 -15.50 -11.07
CA GLU A 77 -3.16 -15.23 -12.32
C GLU A 77 -2.83 -13.73 -12.45
N TYR A 78 -3.81 -12.84 -12.25
CA TYR A 78 -3.56 -11.40 -12.30
C TYR A 78 -2.65 -10.89 -11.17
N SER A 79 -2.78 -11.44 -9.96
CA SER A 79 -1.82 -11.18 -8.87
C SER A 79 -0.40 -11.63 -9.26
N THR A 80 -0.27 -12.67 -10.10
CA THR A 80 1.03 -13.13 -10.59
C THR A 80 1.62 -12.18 -11.61
N LEU A 81 0.80 -11.79 -12.57
CA LEU A 81 1.22 -10.92 -13.65
C LEU A 81 1.59 -9.53 -13.17
N ILE A 82 0.96 -8.99 -12.11
CA ILE A 82 1.22 -7.63 -11.62
C ILE A 82 2.35 -7.53 -10.59
N SER A 83 2.73 -8.66 -9.97
CA SER A 83 3.80 -8.70 -8.98
C SER A 83 5.16 -8.37 -9.61
N ILE A 84 5.88 -7.41 -9.01
CA ILE A 84 7.18 -6.91 -9.48
C ILE A 84 8.34 -7.78 -9.01
N ASP A 85 8.15 -8.55 -7.93
CA ASP A 85 9.11 -9.53 -7.42
C ASP A 85 9.42 -10.66 -8.42
N ALA A 86 8.69 -10.74 -9.52
CA ALA A 86 8.80 -11.80 -10.51
C ALA A 86 9.82 -11.54 -11.63
N GLU A 87 10.30 -10.30 -11.82
CA GLU A 87 11.13 -9.88 -12.97
C GLU A 87 12.57 -9.45 -12.63
N ILE A 88 12.96 -9.41 -11.35
CA ILE A 88 14.34 -9.12 -10.98
C ILE A 88 15.12 -10.46 -10.94
N ASP A 89 15.48 -10.93 -12.12
CA ASP A 89 16.62 -11.81 -12.38
C ASP A 89 17.86 -10.94 -12.72
N GLU A 90 17.96 -9.75 -12.11
CA GLU A 90 19.21 -8.99 -12.08
C GLU A 90 19.95 -9.39 -10.80
N GLU A 91 21.19 -9.84 -10.99
CA GLU A 91 22.17 -10.09 -9.95
C GLU A 91 22.09 -8.95 -8.91
N GLU A 92 21.60 -9.25 -7.70
CA GLU A 92 21.76 -8.32 -6.57
C GLU A 92 23.27 -8.05 -6.48
N PRO A 93 23.73 -6.79 -6.59
CA PRO A 93 25.11 -6.49 -6.27
C PRO A 93 25.32 -6.95 -4.83
N GLU A 94 26.42 -7.66 -4.64
CA GLU A 94 26.88 -8.14 -3.35
C GLU A 94 26.66 -7.05 -2.30
N GLU A 95 26.15 -7.43 -1.12
CA GLU A 95 26.18 -6.56 0.07
C GLU A 95 27.64 -6.18 0.30
N GLU A 96 28.07 -5.05 -0.26
CA GLU A 96 29.29 -4.39 0.17
C GLU A 96 29.03 -3.83 1.57
N PRO A 97 29.96 -4.04 2.51
CA PRO A 97 29.85 -3.49 3.84
C PRO A 97 29.82 -1.96 3.76
N ASP A 98 29.00 -1.35 4.62
CA ASP A 98 28.95 0.10 4.85
C ASP A 98 30.36 0.70 4.80
N GLU A 99 30.69 1.49 3.76
CA GLU A 99 31.68 2.58 3.76
C GLU A 99 31.82 3.21 2.35
N ILE A 100 30.90 4.12 2.00
CA ILE A 100 31.28 5.33 1.27
C ILE A 100 30.71 6.51 2.06
N GLU A 101 31.60 7.18 2.79
CA GLU A 101 31.38 8.50 3.39
C GLU A 101 31.16 9.53 2.28
N GLU A 102 29.91 9.71 1.87
CA GLU A 102 29.45 11.00 1.35
C GLU A 102 28.53 11.61 2.40
N GLN A 103 28.85 12.84 2.80
CA GLN A 103 28.29 13.58 3.94
C GLN A 103 26.77 13.74 3.86
N ARG A 104 26.01 12.69 4.17
CA ARG A 104 24.58 12.76 4.47
C ARG A 104 24.45 13.28 5.89
N THR A 105 23.81 14.42 6.07
CA THR A 105 23.36 14.89 7.38
C THR A 105 22.56 13.77 8.04
N ILE A 106 23.14 13.16 9.08
CA ILE A 106 22.57 12.04 9.82
C ILE A 106 21.19 12.48 10.31
N PRO A 107 20.08 11.93 9.80
CA PRO A 107 18.76 12.27 10.31
C PRO A 107 18.71 11.86 11.77
N ASN A 108 18.23 12.75 12.64
CA ASN A 108 18.08 12.40 14.04
C ASN A 108 16.94 11.37 14.18
N TYR A 109 17.28 10.09 14.19
CA TYR A 109 16.34 8.96 14.22
C TYR A 109 15.38 8.97 15.43
N SER A 110 15.65 9.79 16.46
CA SER A 110 14.79 9.96 17.63
C SER A 110 13.48 10.68 17.33
N ASP A 111 13.40 11.50 16.27
CA ASP A 111 12.20 12.27 15.93
C ASP A 111 11.05 11.42 15.35
N TYR A 112 11.35 10.19 14.91
CA TYR A 112 10.36 9.26 14.35
C TYR A 112 9.97 8.16 15.33
N ALA A 113 10.42 8.27 16.58
CA ALA A 113 10.03 7.36 17.63
C ALA A 113 8.52 7.50 17.87
N VAL A 114 7.81 6.37 17.85
CA VAL A 114 6.38 6.31 18.18
C VAL A 114 6.19 5.73 19.56
N ASP A 115 5.04 6.01 20.17
CA ASP A 115 4.69 5.45 21.47
C ASP A 115 4.58 3.92 21.38
N SER A 116 5.60 3.25 21.91
CA SER A 116 5.72 1.79 21.94
C SER A 116 4.70 1.06 22.83
N SER A 117 3.80 1.79 23.48
CA SER A 117 2.68 1.24 24.24
C SER A 117 1.40 1.09 23.41
N ILE A 118 1.31 1.74 22.24
CA ILE A 118 0.13 1.67 21.37
C ILE A 118 0.08 0.32 20.65
N PRO A 119 -1.01 -0.46 20.79
CA PRO A 119 -1.17 -1.72 20.10
C PRO A 119 -1.65 -1.51 18.65
N HIS A 120 -0.94 -2.13 17.70
CA HIS A 120 -1.29 -2.19 16.29
C HIS A 120 -1.81 -3.57 15.91
N THR A 121 -2.81 -3.62 15.04
CA THR A 121 -3.44 -4.86 14.59
C THR A 121 -2.81 -5.38 13.30
N LEU A 122 -2.95 -6.68 13.04
CA LEU A 122 -2.50 -7.29 11.77
C LEU A 122 -3.33 -6.88 10.53
N TYR A 123 -4.26 -5.93 10.67
CA TYR A 123 -5.00 -5.33 9.55
C TYR A 123 -4.33 -4.07 9.00
N GLU A 124 -3.34 -3.53 9.70
CA GLU A 124 -2.65 -2.31 9.32
C GLU A 124 -1.57 -2.56 8.26
N ASP A 125 -1.18 -1.48 7.60
CA ASP A 125 0.00 -1.40 6.75
C ASP A 125 1.23 -1.07 7.60
N PHE A 126 2.29 -1.86 7.46
CA PHE A 126 3.54 -1.72 8.20
C PHE A 126 4.73 -1.27 7.36
N THR A 127 4.48 -0.80 6.14
CA THR A 127 5.52 -0.21 5.29
C THR A 127 6.22 0.93 6.03
N HIS A 128 7.56 0.92 6.02
CA HIS A 128 8.43 1.88 6.72
C HIS A 128 8.28 1.94 8.25
N LYS A 129 7.62 0.96 8.88
CA LYS A 129 7.44 0.91 10.34
C LYS A 129 8.43 -0.08 10.96
N LYS A 130 9.06 0.30 12.08
CA LYS A 130 9.93 -0.58 12.86
C LYS A 130 9.22 -1.06 14.11
N VAL A 131 9.19 -2.38 14.27
CA VAL A 131 8.67 -3.08 15.45
C VAL A 131 9.64 -2.99 16.64
N VAL A 132 9.09 -3.14 17.84
CA VAL A 132 9.84 -3.29 19.11
C VAL A 132 9.37 -4.47 19.94
N ALA A 133 8.09 -4.85 19.79
CA ALA A 133 7.52 -6.00 20.46
C ALA A 133 6.26 -6.46 19.72
N PHE A 134 5.79 -7.65 20.06
CA PHE A 134 4.46 -8.12 19.72
C PHE A 134 3.79 -8.74 20.94
N LEU A 135 2.47 -8.70 21.00
CA LEU A 135 1.66 -9.43 21.95
C LEU A 135 1.20 -10.72 21.28
N PHE A 136 1.36 -11.85 21.95
CA PHE A 136 0.77 -13.12 21.55
C PHE A 136 0.19 -13.82 22.78
N ASN A 137 -1.09 -14.20 22.73
CA ASN A 137 -1.80 -14.83 23.86
C ASN A 137 -1.62 -14.05 25.18
N ASN A 138 -1.75 -12.72 25.13
CA ASN A 138 -1.58 -11.78 26.25
C ASN A 138 -0.16 -11.68 26.84
N ASN A 139 0.83 -12.32 26.23
CA ASN A 139 2.23 -12.18 26.61
C ASN A 139 2.94 -11.24 25.63
N ARG A 140 3.73 -10.29 26.17
CA ARG A 140 4.51 -9.35 25.35
C ARG A 140 5.91 -9.91 25.10
N HIS A 141 6.27 -10.00 23.83
CA HIS A 141 7.56 -10.52 23.36
C HIS A 141 8.35 -9.40 22.69
N PRO A 142 9.55 -9.04 23.20
CA PRO A 142 10.40 -8.05 22.54
C PRO A 142 10.96 -8.61 21.24
N ALA A 143 11.03 -7.77 20.20
CA ALA A 143 11.54 -8.15 18.89
C ALA A 143 12.41 -7.04 18.29
N LYS A 144 13.53 -7.44 17.67
CA LYS A 144 14.50 -6.51 17.07
C LYS A 144 13.99 -5.88 15.77
N ASP A 145 13.39 -6.72 14.92
CA ASP A 145 12.89 -6.39 13.60
C ASP A 145 11.77 -7.36 13.20
N TRP A 146 11.20 -7.18 12.00
CA TRP A 146 10.10 -8.02 11.53
C TRP A 146 10.51 -9.48 11.29
N LYS A 147 11.79 -9.75 10.95
CA LYS A 147 12.29 -11.12 10.79
C LYS A 147 12.25 -11.86 12.12
N ASP A 148 12.65 -11.17 13.19
CA ASP A 148 12.60 -11.67 14.56
C ASP A 148 11.15 -11.89 15.05
N VAL A 149 10.22 -10.98 14.70
CA VAL A 149 8.78 -11.19 14.98
C VAL A 149 8.27 -12.48 14.33
N LEU A 150 8.58 -12.71 13.05
CA LEU A 150 8.17 -13.93 12.35
C LEU A 150 8.77 -15.17 13.01
N LEU A 151 10.08 -15.15 13.28
CA LEU A 151 10.79 -16.31 13.82
C LEU A 151 10.26 -16.67 15.22
N GLN A 152 10.11 -15.68 16.11
CA GLN A 152 9.54 -15.91 17.44
C GLN A 152 8.10 -16.40 17.38
N THR A 153 7.28 -15.87 16.45
CA THR A 153 5.92 -16.37 16.25
C THR A 153 5.91 -17.83 15.82
N CYS A 154 6.78 -18.22 14.89
CA CYS A 154 6.93 -19.61 14.47
C CYS A 154 7.38 -20.50 15.63
N ASP A 155 8.35 -20.06 16.45
CA ASP A 155 8.81 -20.79 17.64
C ASP A 155 7.64 -21.00 18.63
N LEU A 156 6.86 -19.95 18.94
CA LEU A 156 5.71 -20.03 19.86
C LEU A 156 4.61 -20.97 19.33
N LEU A 157 4.37 -20.98 18.02
CA LEU A 157 3.39 -21.89 17.41
C LEU A 157 3.88 -23.34 17.43
N ALA A 158 5.18 -23.56 17.21
CA ALA A 158 5.78 -24.89 17.33
C ALA A 158 5.79 -25.40 18.78
N GLU A 159 5.88 -24.50 19.78
CA GLU A 159 5.71 -24.87 21.19
C GLU A 159 4.28 -25.31 21.52
N ILE A 160 3.28 -24.76 20.83
CA ILE A 160 1.87 -25.18 20.98
C ILE A 160 1.65 -26.56 20.36
N ASP A 161 2.08 -26.75 19.11
CA ASP A 161 1.94 -28.01 18.39
C ASP A 161 3.01 -28.15 17.29
N ALA A 162 4.12 -28.81 17.64
CA ALA A 162 5.25 -29.02 16.74
C ALA A 162 4.92 -29.98 15.57
N ALA A 163 4.04 -30.96 15.80
CA ALA A 163 3.64 -31.92 14.77
C ALA A 163 2.85 -31.21 13.68
N LYS A 164 1.84 -30.43 14.09
CA LYS A 164 1.05 -29.60 13.18
C LYS A 164 1.90 -28.57 12.44
N PHE A 165 2.84 -27.93 13.12
CA PHE A 165 3.73 -26.97 12.46
C PHE A 165 4.60 -27.65 11.39
N SER A 166 5.08 -28.86 11.65
CA SER A 166 5.92 -29.61 10.70
C SER A 166 5.20 -29.97 9.41
N GLU A 167 3.87 -30.06 9.42
CA GLU A 167 3.06 -30.31 8.23
C GLU A 167 3.11 -29.14 7.22
N PHE A 168 3.42 -27.92 7.68
CA PHE A 168 3.44 -26.73 6.82
C PHE A 168 4.50 -26.77 5.71
N ILE A 169 5.54 -27.60 5.84
CA ILE A 169 6.53 -27.81 4.76
C ILE A 169 5.84 -28.29 3.48
N ASN A 170 4.80 -29.10 3.61
CA ASN A 170 4.10 -29.73 2.49
C ASN A 170 2.73 -29.11 2.22
N ASP A 171 2.31 -28.11 2.99
CA ASP A 171 1.00 -27.48 2.85
C ASP A 171 1.02 -26.45 1.71
N PRO A 172 0.24 -26.65 0.62
CA PRO A 172 0.20 -25.71 -0.50
C PRO A 172 -0.26 -24.30 -0.12
N ALA A 173 -1.02 -24.14 0.97
CA ALA A 173 -1.45 -22.84 1.48
C ALA A 173 -0.37 -22.12 2.31
N MET A 174 0.70 -22.83 2.70
CA MET A 174 1.81 -22.33 3.53
C MET A 174 3.13 -22.22 2.75
N ARG A 175 3.03 -22.08 1.43
CA ARG A 175 4.15 -21.68 0.57
C ARG A 175 3.87 -20.36 -0.12
N GLY A 176 4.92 -19.65 -0.47
CA GLY A 176 4.86 -18.54 -1.42
C GLY A 176 4.76 -19.05 -2.85
N ARG A 177 4.49 -18.13 -3.79
CA ARG A 177 4.29 -18.46 -5.21
C ARG A 177 5.49 -19.19 -5.84
N LYS A 178 6.71 -18.69 -5.61
CA LYS A 178 7.97 -19.29 -6.10
C LYS A 178 8.85 -19.87 -5.00
N ILE A 179 8.52 -19.60 -3.73
CA ILE A 179 9.41 -19.84 -2.58
C ILE A 179 8.67 -20.61 -1.50
N SER A 180 9.27 -21.67 -0.97
CA SER A 180 8.75 -22.34 0.22
C SER A 180 9.10 -21.53 1.48
N TYR A 181 8.08 -21.11 2.23
CA TYR A 181 8.29 -20.37 3.48
C TYR A 181 8.93 -21.23 4.57
N PHE A 182 8.67 -22.53 4.55
CA PHE A 182 9.22 -23.51 5.50
C PHE A 182 9.97 -24.58 4.73
N SER A 183 11.21 -24.87 5.16
CA SER A 183 12.00 -25.92 4.53
C SER A 183 13.01 -26.53 5.51
N LYS A 184 13.57 -27.68 5.17
CA LYS A 184 14.71 -28.27 5.92
C LYS A 184 16.07 -27.77 5.43
N LYS A 185 16.10 -26.93 4.39
CA LYS A 185 17.33 -26.49 3.74
C LYS A 185 17.70 -25.09 4.21
N HIS A 186 18.93 -24.91 4.66
CA HIS A 186 19.50 -23.59 4.92
C HIS A 186 19.75 -22.84 3.61
N VAL A 187 19.37 -21.57 3.57
CA VAL A 187 19.66 -20.64 2.48
C VAL A 187 20.22 -19.38 3.10
N ASP A 188 21.49 -19.12 2.84
CA ASP A 188 22.24 -18.05 3.50
C ASP A 188 21.55 -16.69 3.32
N ARG A 189 21.54 -15.89 4.40
CA ARG A 189 20.89 -14.56 4.54
C ARG A 189 19.36 -14.51 4.27
N LYS A 190 18.77 -15.56 3.71
CA LYS A 190 17.36 -15.58 3.27
C LYS A 190 16.44 -16.32 4.25
N ASN A 191 16.96 -17.28 5.02
CA ASN A 191 16.19 -18.00 6.01
C ASN A 191 16.88 -18.12 7.37
N ALA A 192 16.09 -18.36 8.41
CA ALA A 192 16.54 -18.49 9.80
C ALA A 192 16.07 -19.82 10.40
N LYS A 193 16.91 -20.44 11.22
CA LYS A 193 16.59 -21.72 11.88
C LYS A 193 15.69 -21.49 13.09
N MET A 194 14.67 -22.32 13.24
CA MET A 194 13.83 -22.36 14.45
C MET A 194 14.57 -23.00 15.63
N LYS A 195 14.14 -22.69 16.86
CA LYS A 195 14.82 -23.17 18.08
C LYS A 195 14.61 -24.66 18.33
N ASN A 196 13.36 -25.10 18.23
CA ASN A 196 12.93 -26.40 18.78
C ASN A 196 12.68 -27.47 17.72
N ILE A 197 12.70 -27.10 16.44
CA ILE A 197 12.45 -28.02 15.32
C ILE A 197 13.44 -27.78 14.19
N ASP A 198 13.76 -28.83 13.44
CA ASP A 198 14.70 -28.76 12.31
C ASP A 198 14.02 -28.22 11.05
N ILE A 199 13.54 -26.97 11.16
CA ILE A 199 12.88 -26.22 10.09
C ILE A 199 13.52 -24.84 10.03
N TYR A 200 13.77 -24.40 8.80
CA TYR A 200 14.17 -23.04 8.47
C TYR A 200 12.95 -22.27 7.97
N VAL A 201 12.78 -21.06 8.49
CA VAL A 201 11.74 -20.11 8.11
C VAL A 201 12.33 -19.09 7.16
N TRP A 202 11.71 -18.89 6.01
CA TRP A 202 12.08 -17.84 5.07
C TRP A 202 11.78 -16.46 5.67
N THR A 203 12.83 -15.66 5.88
CA THR A 203 12.74 -14.35 6.56
C THR A 203 13.03 -13.18 5.62
N ASN A 204 13.46 -13.43 4.37
CA ASN A 204 13.62 -12.37 3.38
C ASN A 204 12.27 -11.97 2.78
N LEU A 205 11.51 -11.21 3.56
CA LEU A 205 10.14 -10.77 3.27
C LEU A 205 9.96 -9.33 3.78
N SER A 206 9.10 -8.57 3.10
CA SER A 206 8.68 -7.25 3.57
C SER A 206 7.89 -7.36 4.89
N ALA A 207 7.75 -6.24 5.62
CA ALA A 207 6.95 -6.19 6.85
C ALA A 207 5.49 -6.64 6.62
N ASN A 208 4.90 -6.26 5.48
CA ASN A 208 3.53 -6.64 5.12
C ASN A 208 3.43 -8.12 4.70
N SER A 209 4.42 -8.65 3.99
CA SER A 209 4.48 -10.08 3.67
C SER A 209 4.63 -10.93 4.93
N ILE A 210 5.42 -10.46 5.91
CA ILE A 210 5.56 -11.09 7.23
C ILE A 210 4.22 -11.05 7.99
N ARG A 211 3.55 -9.89 8.05
CA ARG A 211 2.21 -9.75 8.64
C ARG A 211 1.21 -10.72 8.00
N ASN A 212 1.22 -10.84 6.68
CA ASN A 212 0.35 -11.77 5.94
C ASN A 212 0.63 -13.24 6.30
N LEU A 213 1.90 -13.61 6.37
CA LEU A 213 2.30 -14.96 6.78
C LEU A 213 1.89 -15.26 8.22
N ILE A 214 2.05 -14.32 9.15
CA ILE A 214 1.57 -14.44 10.53
C ILE A 214 0.06 -14.66 10.57
N ARG A 215 -0.73 -13.90 9.80
CA ARG A 215 -2.19 -14.12 9.71
C ARG A 215 -2.54 -15.53 9.25
N LYS A 216 -1.83 -16.06 8.23
CA LYS A 216 -2.03 -17.43 7.74
C LYS A 216 -1.70 -18.46 8.83
N LEU A 217 -0.58 -18.28 9.51
CA LEU A 217 -0.14 -19.14 10.62
C LEU A 217 -1.18 -19.17 11.76
N LEU A 218 -1.62 -18.01 12.22
CA LEU A 218 -2.64 -17.91 13.29
C LEU A 218 -3.95 -18.59 12.88
N LYS A 219 -4.41 -18.40 11.64
CA LYS A 219 -5.61 -19.06 11.10
C LYS A 219 -5.46 -20.59 11.11
N LYS A 220 -4.31 -21.12 10.67
CA LYS A 220 -4.03 -22.57 10.70
C LYS A 220 -4.04 -23.14 12.12
N PHE A 221 -3.58 -22.36 13.09
CA PHE A 221 -3.64 -22.72 14.52
C PHE A 221 -4.99 -22.41 15.19
N ASN A 222 -5.98 -21.90 14.45
CA ASN A 222 -7.28 -21.48 14.97
C ASN A 222 -7.17 -20.42 16.09
N ILE A 223 -6.15 -19.56 16.00
CA ILE A 223 -5.93 -18.45 16.93
C ILE A 223 -6.55 -17.19 16.33
N LYS A 224 -7.35 -16.49 17.14
CA LYS A 224 -7.99 -15.23 16.72
C LYS A 224 -6.94 -14.14 16.51
N LEU A 225 -7.07 -13.38 15.44
CA LEU A 225 -6.18 -12.25 15.13
C LEU A 225 -6.17 -11.17 16.22
N THR A 226 -7.28 -11.03 16.97
CA THR A 226 -7.39 -10.13 18.14
C THR A 226 -6.48 -10.52 19.31
N ASN A 227 -5.91 -11.73 19.30
CA ASN A 227 -4.95 -12.17 20.31
C ASN A 227 -3.50 -11.82 19.92
N TYR A 228 -3.33 -11.10 18.81
CA TYR A 228 -2.04 -10.71 18.27
C TYR A 228 -1.99 -9.20 18.02
N TYR A 229 -1.06 -8.52 18.69
CA TYR A 229 -0.81 -7.10 18.48
C TYR A 229 0.67 -6.85 18.21
N VAL A 230 0.97 -5.81 17.45
CA VAL A 230 2.35 -5.35 17.20
C VAL A 230 2.55 -4.01 17.89
N TYR A 231 3.71 -3.79 18.46
CA TYR A 231 4.12 -2.51 19.03
C TYR A 231 5.28 -1.96 18.22
N LEU A 232 5.20 -0.68 17.86
CA LEU A 232 6.19 -0.03 17.02
C LEU A 232 7.14 0.81 17.88
N ARG A 233 8.41 0.87 17.49
CA ARG A 233 9.35 1.87 18.03
C ARG A 233 9.47 3.09 17.14
N ALA A 234 9.24 2.94 15.84
CA ALA A 234 9.33 4.06 14.92
C ALA A 234 8.42 3.88 13.72
N ASP A 235 7.89 4.99 13.23
CA ASP A 235 7.14 5.07 11.98
C ASP A 235 7.83 6.07 11.05
N TYR A 236 8.52 5.54 10.04
CA TYR A 236 9.22 6.33 9.04
C TYR A 236 8.37 6.60 7.81
N THR A 237 7.06 6.32 7.83
CA THR A 237 6.15 6.62 6.72
C THR A 237 6.30 8.09 6.26
N ALA A 238 6.57 9.02 7.20
CA ALA A 238 6.84 10.42 6.88
C ALA A 238 8.16 10.66 6.10
N LEU A 239 9.22 9.90 6.35
CA LEU A 239 10.49 9.98 5.58
C LEU A 239 10.31 9.52 4.14
N HIS A 240 9.46 8.52 3.94
CA HIS A 240 9.24 7.93 2.62
C HIS A 240 8.11 8.63 1.85
N LYS A 241 7.18 9.30 2.54
CA LYS A 241 6.31 10.32 1.94
C LYS A 241 7.11 11.55 1.45
N ASN A 242 8.29 11.77 2.02
CA ASN A 242 9.23 12.84 1.67
C ASN A 242 10.45 12.32 0.88
N GLY A 243 10.33 11.19 0.16
CA GLY A 243 11.35 10.72 -0.79
C GLY A 243 11.61 11.63 -2.00
N LYS A 244 10.94 12.78 -2.09
CA LYS A 244 11.35 13.92 -2.92
C LYS A 244 11.48 15.23 -2.14
N VAL A 245 11.76 15.17 -0.83
CA VAL A 245 12.09 16.34 -0.02
C VAL A 245 13.07 15.91 1.08
N LYS A 246 14.36 15.91 0.75
CA LYS A 246 15.38 16.34 1.71
C LYS A 246 16.39 17.24 1.01
N ASP A 247 16.34 18.49 1.44
CA ASP A 247 17.46 19.40 1.62
C ASP A 247 18.33 19.68 0.39
N GLU A 248 17.87 20.62 -0.43
CA GLU A 248 18.68 21.82 -0.63
C GLU A 248 18.17 22.91 0.32
N PHE A 249 19.00 23.24 1.30
CA PHE A 249 18.87 24.45 2.10
C PHE A 249 19.06 25.67 1.19
N ASP A 250 18.22 26.68 1.40
CA ASP A 250 18.61 28.08 1.29
C ASP A 250 19.40 28.48 0.02
N THR A 251 18.70 28.54 -1.10
CA THR A 251 18.69 29.68 -2.03
C THR A 251 17.60 29.43 -3.07
N MET A 252 16.83 30.46 -3.39
CA MET A 252 15.80 30.42 -4.44
C MET A 252 16.41 29.98 -5.79
N GLN A 253 16.28 28.70 -6.14
CA GLN A 253 16.33 28.24 -7.53
C GLN A 253 15.29 27.12 -7.72
N TYR A 254 14.25 27.44 -8.50
CA TYR A 254 13.31 26.44 -8.97
C TYR A 254 14.01 25.51 -9.95
N ASP A 255 14.22 24.24 -9.57
CA ASP A 255 14.56 23.19 -10.54
C ASP A 255 13.28 22.76 -11.28
N TYR A 256 13.17 23.23 -12.51
CA TYR A 256 12.10 22.90 -13.45
C TYR A 256 12.30 21.54 -14.15
N ASN A 257 13.32 20.76 -13.78
CA ASN A 257 13.57 19.45 -14.37
C ASN A 257 13.24 18.33 -13.38
N ASN A 258 11.99 17.87 -13.37
CA ASN A 258 11.72 16.53 -12.83
C ASN A 258 10.50 15.87 -13.46
N GLU A 259 10.65 14.58 -13.71
CA GLU A 259 9.82 13.64 -14.48
C GLU A 259 8.41 13.39 -13.91
N ASP A 260 7.91 14.22 -12.99
CA ASP A 260 6.57 14.10 -12.41
C ASP A 260 5.49 14.71 -13.31
N LYS A 261 4.41 13.96 -13.61
CA LYS A 261 3.26 14.46 -14.41
C LYS A 261 2.72 15.78 -13.86
N ILE A 262 2.48 16.77 -14.72
CA ILE A 262 2.03 18.13 -14.35
C ILE A 262 0.83 18.18 -13.38
N GLY A 263 -0.13 17.26 -13.49
CA GLY A 263 -1.26 17.21 -12.56
C GLY A 263 -0.83 16.95 -11.11
N LYS A 264 0.21 16.14 -10.91
CA LYS A 264 0.82 15.87 -9.61
C LYS A 264 1.53 17.13 -9.08
N LEU A 265 2.31 17.80 -9.92
CA LEU A 265 2.97 19.07 -9.59
C LEU A 265 1.95 20.09 -9.09
N VAL A 266 0.90 20.36 -9.86
CA VAL A 266 -0.13 21.35 -9.50
C VAL A 266 -0.83 20.99 -8.21
N ARG A 267 -1.25 19.72 -8.08
CA ARG A 267 -1.95 19.24 -6.88
C ARG A 267 -1.09 19.38 -5.63
N GLN A 268 0.20 19.03 -5.73
CA GLN A 268 1.15 19.19 -4.64
C GLN A 268 1.37 20.66 -4.29
N THR A 269 1.55 21.54 -5.29
CA THR A 269 1.71 22.98 -5.05
C THR A 269 0.50 23.58 -4.34
N LEU A 270 -0.72 23.31 -4.81
CA LEU A 270 -1.93 23.81 -4.16
C LEU A 270 -2.12 23.26 -2.75
N ARG A 271 -1.79 21.97 -2.53
CA ARG A 271 -1.81 21.35 -1.19
C ARG A 271 -0.82 22.03 -0.25
N GLN A 272 0.38 22.33 -0.73
CA GLN A 272 1.40 23.04 0.06
C GLN A 272 0.94 24.44 0.42
N LEU A 273 0.41 25.21 -0.53
CA LEU A 273 -0.14 26.54 -0.27
C LEU A 273 -1.27 26.50 0.77
N SER A 274 -2.16 25.50 0.66
CA SER A 274 -3.26 25.33 1.61
C SER A 274 -2.78 24.94 3.00
N ASN A 275 -1.86 23.98 3.11
CA ASN A 275 -1.27 23.55 4.38
C ASN A 275 -0.49 24.67 5.07
N ARG A 276 0.17 25.54 4.29
CA ARG A 276 0.87 26.74 4.79
C ARG A 276 -0.07 27.88 5.13
N GLN A 277 -1.38 27.72 4.93
CA GLN A 277 -2.37 28.79 5.12
C GLN A 277 -2.01 30.06 4.33
N TYR A 278 -1.46 29.87 3.13
CA TYR A 278 -1.10 30.99 2.24
C TYR A 278 -2.33 31.85 1.97
N ARG A 279 -2.17 33.16 2.12
CA ARG A 279 -3.26 34.11 1.91
C ARG A 279 -3.14 34.77 0.55
N PHE A 280 -4.04 34.41 -0.35
CA PHE A 280 -4.22 35.12 -1.61
C PHE A 280 -4.89 36.47 -1.38
N THR A 281 -4.55 37.47 -2.16
CA THR A 281 -5.35 38.69 -2.28
C THR A 281 -6.70 38.38 -2.92
N ASP A 282 -7.71 39.21 -2.67
CA ASP A 282 -9.03 39.04 -3.31
C ASP A 282 -8.94 39.07 -4.84
N LYS A 283 -7.99 39.84 -5.39
CA LYS A 283 -7.76 39.90 -6.83
C LYS A 283 -7.26 38.56 -7.37
N GLU A 284 -6.25 37.97 -6.74
CA GLU A 284 -5.70 36.67 -7.15
C GLU A 284 -6.73 35.56 -7.03
N LEU A 285 -7.48 35.53 -5.93
CA LEU A 285 -8.50 34.53 -5.71
C LEU A 285 -9.63 34.62 -6.75
N ASN A 286 -10.10 35.83 -7.04
CA ASN A 286 -11.10 36.05 -8.09
C ASN A 286 -10.57 35.70 -9.49
N SER A 287 -9.28 35.97 -9.76
CA SER A 287 -8.62 35.52 -10.99
C SER A 287 -8.64 33.99 -11.11
N MET A 288 -8.30 33.25 -10.05
CA MET A 288 -8.30 31.78 -10.08
C MET A 288 -9.70 31.15 -10.23
N LEU A 289 -10.75 31.87 -9.83
CA LEU A 289 -12.15 31.48 -10.06
C LEU A 289 -12.63 31.77 -11.50
N SER A 290 -11.87 32.55 -12.28
CA SER A 290 -12.24 32.95 -13.63
C SER A 290 -11.77 31.94 -14.68
N LYS A 291 -12.71 31.50 -15.52
CA LYS A 291 -12.40 30.69 -16.71
C LYS A 291 -11.51 31.45 -17.69
N GLN A 292 -11.76 32.75 -17.89
CA GLN A 292 -11.00 33.58 -18.82
C GLN A 292 -9.54 33.67 -18.38
N TRP A 293 -9.31 33.99 -17.10
CA TRP A 293 -7.96 34.04 -16.53
C TRP A 293 -7.26 32.68 -16.63
N SER A 294 -7.95 31.58 -16.32
CA SER A 294 -7.37 30.23 -16.41
C SER A 294 -6.98 29.88 -17.85
N LYS A 295 -7.73 30.36 -18.84
CA LYS A 295 -7.39 30.17 -20.25
C LYS A 295 -6.19 31.03 -20.68
N GLU A 296 -6.16 32.29 -20.28
CA GLU A 296 -5.10 33.24 -20.67
C GLU A 296 -3.77 32.94 -19.96
N VAL A 297 -3.81 32.58 -18.68
CA VAL A 297 -2.62 32.43 -17.83
C VAL A 297 -2.13 30.99 -17.77
N LEU A 298 -3.04 30.00 -17.76
CA LEU A 298 -2.68 28.58 -17.59
C LEU A 298 -2.96 27.72 -18.83
N ASN A 299 -3.61 28.28 -19.85
CA ASN A 299 -4.09 27.58 -21.04
C ASN A 299 -5.09 26.45 -20.72
N ILE A 300 -5.92 26.63 -19.68
CA ILE A 300 -6.95 25.66 -19.24
C ILE A 300 -8.34 26.20 -19.53
N ASP A 301 -9.22 25.36 -20.08
CA ASP A 301 -10.58 25.75 -20.47
C ASP A 301 -11.59 25.81 -19.31
N TYR A 302 -11.11 25.66 -18.08
CA TYR A 302 -11.89 25.60 -16.85
C TYR A 302 -11.23 26.49 -15.79
N PRO A 303 -12.01 27.11 -14.88
CA PRO A 303 -11.47 27.77 -13.70
C PRO A 303 -10.46 26.89 -12.95
N LEU A 304 -9.33 27.48 -12.54
CA LEU A 304 -8.34 26.79 -11.72
C LEU A 304 -8.98 26.32 -10.41
N LEU A 305 -9.72 27.22 -9.76
CA LEU A 305 -10.46 26.95 -8.53
C LEU A 305 -11.97 27.07 -8.76
N ARG A 306 -12.72 26.29 -7.98
CA ARG A 306 -14.17 26.38 -7.84
C ARG A 306 -14.50 26.42 -6.35
N LYS A 307 -15.31 27.39 -5.93
CA LYS A 307 -15.75 27.49 -4.53
C LYS A 307 -16.66 26.31 -4.17
N VAL A 308 -16.45 25.72 -3.01
CA VAL A 308 -17.31 24.66 -2.45
C VAL A 308 -18.53 25.30 -1.78
N GLU A 309 -19.69 24.76 -2.06
CA GLU A 309 -20.95 25.07 -1.38
C GLU A 309 -21.18 23.99 -0.29
N ASP A 310 -21.21 24.40 0.99
CA ASP A 310 -21.25 23.46 2.13
C ASP A 310 -22.57 22.64 2.19
N ASP A 311 -23.63 23.08 1.50
CA ASP A 311 -24.95 22.45 1.47
C ASP A 311 -25.11 21.38 0.37
N LYS A 312 -24.08 21.14 -0.46
CA LYS A 312 -24.14 20.20 -1.59
C LYS A 312 -23.07 19.11 -1.50
N ASP A 313 -23.38 17.92 -2.02
CA ASP A 313 -22.42 16.81 -2.07
C ASP A 313 -21.23 17.13 -3.01
N ILE A 314 -20.00 16.93 -2.52
CA ILE A 314 -18.76 17.15 -3.28
C ILE A 314 -18.74 16.37 -4.60
N SER A 315 -19.29 15.15 -4.63
CA SER A 315 -19.35 14.29 -5.81
C SER A 315 -20.19 14.87 -6.95
N VAL A 316 -21.12 15.78 -6.64
CA VAL A 316 -21.88 16.56 -7.62
C VAL A 316 -21.08 17.80 -8.03
N GLN A 317 -20.44 18.46 -7.07
CA GLN A 317 -19.71 19.73 -7.29
C GLN A 317 -18.43 19.59 -8.13
N ILE A 318 -17.81 18.39 -8.15
CA ILE A 318 -16.64 18.12 -9.02
C ILE A 318 -16.96 18.05 -10.51
N LYS A 319 -18.26 18.02 -10.87
CA LYS A 319 -18.69 17.85 -12.26
C LYS A 319 -18.89 19.19 -12.95
N ASP A 320 -18.54 19.22 -14.22
CA ASP A 320 -18.93 20.28 -15.16
C ASP A 320 -19.77 19.61 -16.26
N GLY A 321 -21.09 19.80 -16.19
CA GLY A 321 -22.04 18.95 -16.91
C GLY A 321 -22.00 17.51 -16.39
N MET A 322 -21.79 16.54 -17.28
CA MET A 322 -21.73 15.11 -16.93
C MET A 322 -20.34 14.63 -16.48
N TYR A 323 -19.30 15.43 -16.69
CA TYR A 323 -17.90 14.99 -16.54
C TYR A 323 -17.26 15.53 -15.27
N GLY A 324 -16.52 14.69 -14.54
CA GLY A 324 -15.69 15.13 -13.42
C GLY A 324 -14.49 15.95 -13.90
N ARG A 325 -14.54 17.27 -13.73
CA ARG A 325 -13.50 18.21 -14.17
C ARG A 325 -12.63 18.73 -13.02
N TYR A 326 -12.96 18.39 -11.78
CA TYR A 326 -12.24 18.82 -10.59
C TYR A 326 -11.87 17.59 -9.73
N TRP A 327 -10.80 17.69 -8.95
CA TRP A 327 -10.46 16.67 -7.96
C TRP A 327 -11.44 16.70 -6.78
N LYS A 328 -11.57 15.57 -6.07
CA LYS A 328 -12.35 15.48 -4.82
C LYS A 328 -11.65 16.08 -3.60
N GLU A 329 -10.35 16.39 -3.72
CA GLU A 329 -9.57 17.01 -2.65
C GLU A 329 -9.99 18.46 -2.44
N ILE A 330 -10.10 18.86 -1.18
CA ILE A 330 -10.49 20.22 -0.77
C ILE A 330 -9.22 21.00 -0.45
N PHE A 331 -9.11 22.19 -1.02
CA PHE A 331 -8.08 23.16 -0.71
C PHE A 331 -8.70 24.32 0.06
N GLU A 332 -8.12 24.67 1.20
CA GLU A 332 -8.56 25.80 2.01
C GLU A 332 -7.63 27.00 1.79
N PHE A 333 -8.22 28.13 1.39
CA PHE A 333 -7.55 29.41 1.22
C PHE A 333 -8.41 30.52 1.80
N ASN A 334 -7.81 31.42 2.58
CA ASN A 334 -8.52 32.53 3.24
C ASN A 334 -9.76 32.09 4.05
N GLY A 335 -9.73 30.89 4.65
CA GLY A 335 -10.88 30.33 5.40
C GLY A 335 -12.06 29.89 4.52
N MET A 336 -11.87 29.80 3.20
CA MET A 336 -12.85 29.29 2.24
C MET A 336 -12.35 27.99 1.60
N LYS A 337 -13.29 27.09 1.30
CA LYS A 337 -13.01 25.79 0.67
C LYS A 337 -13.16 25.86 -0.85
N PHE A 338 -12.22 25.25 -1.56
CA PHE A 338 -12.16 25.21 -3.01
C PHE A 338 -11.84 23.80 -3.55
N LEU A 339 -12.33 23.53 -4.75
CA LEU A 339 -11.93 22.40 -5.59
C LEU A 339 -11.01 22.91 -6.70
N ALA A 340 -9.99 22.14 -7.05
CA ALA A 340 -9.09 22.47 -8.16
C ALA A 340 -9.38 21.61 -9.40
N THR A 341 -9.25 22.20 -10.59
CA THR A 341 -9.45 21.49 -11.86
C THR A 341 -8.48 20.33 -12.01
N SER A 342 -8.96 19.21 -12.57
CA SER A 342 -8.17 18.01 -12.85
C SER A 342 -7.63 17.95 -14.29
N GLN A 343 -7.93 18.96 -15.11
CA GLN A 343 -7.69 18.96 -16.57
C GLN A 343 -6.27 19.44 -16.94
N TRP A 344 -5.26 18.70 -16.47
CA TRP A 344 -3.85 19.03 -16.67
C TRP A 344 -3.19 18.14 -17.74
N TYR A 345 -2.48 18.78 -18.67
CA TYR A 345 -1.66 18.14 -19.70
C TYR A 345 -0.29 18.79 -19.73
N GLU A 346 0.73 18.08 -20.18
CA GLU A 346 2.14 18.52 -20.07
C GLU A 346 2.39 19.94 -20.60
N ARG A 347 1.70 20.34 -21.68
CA ARG A 347 1.71 21.70 -22.24
C ARG A 347 1.32 22.83 -21.25
N HIS A 348 0.68 22.50 -20.13
CA HIS A 348 0.29 23.46 -19.08
C HIS A 348 1.40 23.67 -18.04
N ARG A 349 2.49 22.90 -18.06
CA ARG A 349 3.56 23.00 -17.08
C ARG A 349 4.19 24.38 -17.06
N GLU A 350 4.71 24.82 -18.20
CA GLU A 350 5.38 26.12 -18.29
C GLU A 350 4.45 27.29 -17.87
N PRO A 351 3.20 27.41 -18.36
CA PRO A 351 2.26 28.42 -17.86
C PRO A 351 2.01 28.36 -16.35
N PHE A 352 1.81 27.16 -15.80
CA PHE A 352 1.53 26.98 -14.37
C PHE A 352 2.71 27.38 -13.51
N THR A 353 3.90 26.90 -13.82
CA THR A 353 5.04 27.18 -12.97
C THR A 353 5.45 28.65 -13.08
N ARG A 354 5.32 29.28 -14.26
CA ARG A 354 5.49 30.74 -14.42
C ARG A 354 4.56 31.52 -13.49
N TRP A 355 3.30 31.11 -13.39
CA TRP A 355 2.34 31.71 -12.47
C TRP A 355 2.75 31.52 -11.01
N ILE A 356 3.17 30.31 -10.63
CA ILE A 356 3.63 30.01 -9.26
C ILE A 356 4.87 30.81 -8.87
N THR A 357 5.85 30.96 -9.76
CA THR A 357 7.05 31.77 -9.50
C THR A 357 6.68 33.23 -9.23
N ASN A 358 5.71 33.78 -9.98
CA ASN A 358 5.23 35.15 -9.76
C ASN A 358 4.39 35.34 -8.47
N LEU A 359 4.07 34.28 -7.72
CA LEU A 359 3.42 34.39 -6.40
C LEU A 359 4.44 34.45 -5.26
N GLN A 360 5.70 34.11 -5.51
CA GLN A 360 6.77 34.07 -4.49
C GLN A 360 7.63 35.34 -4.47
N ASP A 361 7.48 36.20 -5.47
CA ASP A 361 7.94 37.60 -5.49
C ASP A 361 6.83 38.53 -4.98
#